data_AF-A0A1F4Q8P9-F1
#
_entry.id   AF-A0A1F4Q8P9-F1
#
_cell.length_a   1.000
_cell.length_b   1.000
_cell.length_c   1.000
_cell.angle_alpha   90.00
_cell.angle_beta   90.00
_cell.angle_gamma   90.00
#
_symmetry.space_group_name_H-M   'P 1'
#
loop_
_entity.id
_entity.type
_entity.pdbx_description
1 polymer ?
#
loop_
_entity_poly.entity_id
_entity_poly.type
_entity_poly.pdbx_seq_one_letter_code
_entity_poly.pdbx_strand_id
1 'polypeptide(L)' 'MSILKEVTEKVRPPRSVFLRYPFGHPLGDAFNIAQQRTILLDVLNALEGITEPGTIVEPGYQWRRHRFE' A
#
# COMPACT_ATOMS: atom_id res chain seq x y z
N MET A 1 -3.88 -0.68 4.95
CA MET A 1 -3.31 -1.14 3.67
C MET A 1 -4.27 -2.15 3.04
N SER A 2 -4.46 -2.11 1.73
CA SER A 2 -5.38 -2.98 1.00
C SER A 2 -4.87 -3.31 -0.41
N ILE A 3 -5.31 -4.45 -0.95
CA ILE A 3 -5.09 -4.88 -2.33
C ILE A 3 -6.39 -4.94 -3.14
N LEU A 4 -7.50 -4.50 -2.55
CA LEU A 4 -8.84 -4.51 -3.13
C LEU A 4 -9.39 -3.09 -3.23
N LYS A 5 -9.10 -2.36 -4.32
CA LYS A 5 -9.45 -0.93 -4.43
C LYS A 5 -10.96 -0.68 -4.29
N GLU A 6 -11.76 -1.35 -5.10
CA GLU A 6 -13.22 -1.16 -5.11
C GLU A 6 -13.88 -1.44 -3.76
N VAL A 7 -13.40 -2.46 -3.04
CA VAL A 7 -13.91 -2.78 -1.69
C VAL A 7 -13.47 -1.70 -0.70
N THR A 8 -12.23 -1.24 -0.79
CA THR A 8 -11.68 -0.19 0.08
C THR A 8 -12.46 1.12 -0.06
N GLU A 9 -12.80 1.51 -1.28
CA GLU A 9 -13.61 2.70 -1.56
C GLU A 9 -15.03 2.57 -0.97
N LYS A 10 -15.64 1.37 -1.04
CA LYS A 10 -16.99 1.12 -0.50
C LYS A 10 -17.04 1.16 1.03
N VAL A 11 -16.04 0.61 1.71
CA VAL A 11 -16.02 0.56 3.17
C VAL A 11 -15.53 1.86 3.81
N ARG A 12 -14.98 2.80 3.01
CA ARG A 12 -14.59 4.16 3.41
C ARG A 12 -13.76 4.18 4.70
N PRO A 13 -12.59 3.49 4.73
CA PRO A 13 -11.74 3.55 5.90
C PRO A 13 -11.26 4.99 6.11
N PRO A 14 -11.00 5.42 7.37
CA PRO A 14 -10.51 6.77 7.63
C PRO A 14 -9.24 7.08 6.85
N ARG A 15 -8.36 6.10 6.64
CA ARG A 15 -7.11 6.23 5.89
C ARG A 15 -6.74 4.87 5.30
N SER A 16 -6.20 4.83 4.09
CA SER A 16 -5.69 3.59 3.52
C SER A 16 -4.55 3.83 2.54
N VAL A 17 -3.77 2.77 2.31
CA VAL A 17 -2.78 2.67 1.23
C VAL A 17 -3.21 1.50 0.37
N PHE A 18 -3.38 1.74 -0.93
CA PHE A 18 -3.74 0.71 -1.91
C PHE A 18 -2.52 0.32 -2.74
N LEU A 19 -2.30 -0.99 -2.86
CA LEU A 19 -1.30 -1.57 -3.74
C LEU A 19 -1.97 -2.49 -4.76
N ARG A 20 -1.64 -2.32 -6.04
CA ARG A 20 -2.11 -3.18 -7.13
C ARG A 20 -1.29 -4.46 -7.21
N TYR A 21 -1.24 -5.20 -6.11
CA TYR A 21 -0.50 -6.46 -5.97
C TYR A 21 -1.45 -7.66 -6.01
N PRO A 22 -0.95 -8.85 -6.39
CA PRO A 22 -1.77 -10.05 -6.42
C PRO A 22 -2.25 -10.46 -5.01
N PHE A 23 -3.36 -11.20 -4.96
CA PHE A 23 -3.85 -11.78 -3.71
C PHE A 23 -2.78 -12.58 -2.98
N GLY A 24 -2.77 -12.46 -1.66
CA GLY A 24 -1.78 -13.10 -0.79
C GLY A 24 -0.43 -12.38 -0.69
N HIS A 25 -0.22 -11.30 -1.44
CA HIS A 25 1.08 -10.58 -1.48
C HIS A 25 0.95 -9.09 -1.13
N PRO A 26 0.33 -8.71 0.01
CA PRO A 26 0.07 -7.31 0.32
C PRO A 26 1.33 -6.48 0.59
N LEU A 27 2.47 -7.12 0.89
CA LEU A 27 3.75 -6.46 1.19
C LEU A 27 4.85 -6.71 0.16
N GLY A 28 4.54 -7.31 -0.98
CA GLY A 28 5.58 -7.62 -1.98
C GLY A 28 5.88 -9.11 -2.14
N ASP A 29 6.96 -9.38 -2.87
CA ASP A 29 7.52 -10.72 -3.05
C ASP A 29 8.08 -11.25 -1.71
N ALA A 30 8.02 -12.57 -1.54
CA ALA A 30 8.62 -13.23 -0.39
C ALA A 30 10.12 -12.95 -0.33
N PHE A 31 10.64 -12.70 0.88
CA PHE A 31 12.05 -12.41 1.16
C PHE A 31 12.64 -11.17 0.48
N ASN A 32 11.84 -10.35 -0.22
CA ASN A 32 12.29 -9.05 -0.73
C ASN A 32 12.22 -7.99 0.39
N ILE A 33 13.23 -7.99 1.26
CA ILE A 33 13.26 -7.15 2.46
C ILE A 33 13.21 -5.66 2.11
N ALA A 34 13.92 -5.22 1.06
CA ALA A 34 13.92 -3.82 0.63
C ALA A 34 12.50 -3.37 0.25
N GLN A 35 11.80 -4.17 -0.57
CA GLN A 35 10.41 -3.90 -0.95
C GLN A 35 9.47 -3.85 0.26
N GLN A 36 9.53 -4.87 1.11
CA GLN A 36 8.65 -4.97 2.29
C GLN A 36 8.87 -3.81 3.24
N ARG A 37 10.13 -3.43 3.48
CA ARG A 37 10.51 -2.31 4.34
C ARG A 37 10.00 -1.00 3.78
N THR A 38 10.22 -0.74 2.49
CA THR A 38 9.77 0.49 1.83
C THR A 38 8.25 0.63 1.88
N ILE A 39 7.51 -0.43 1.54
CA ILE A 39 6.05 -0.42 1.63
C ILE A 39 5.58 -0.16 3.07
N LEU A 40 6.20 -0.79 4.06
CA LEU A 40 5.82 -0.60 5.46
C LEU A 40 6.06 0.85 5.91
N LEU A 41 7.20 1.44 5.53
CA LEU A 41 7.50 2.84 5.83
C LEU A 41 6.51 3.79 5.16
N ASP A 42 6.13 3.56 3.91
CA ASP A 42 5.11 4.36 3.25
C ASP A 42 3.75 4.28 3.93
N VAL A 43 3.38 3.10 4.42
CA VAL A 43 2.15 2.91 5.18
C VAL A 43 2.18 3.68 6.50
N LEU A 44 3.32 3.69 7.20
CA LEU A 44 3.50 4.46 8.43
C LEU A 44 3.51 5.97 8.15
N ASN A 45 4.20 6.41 7.10
CA ASN A 45 4.20 7.80 6.65
C ASN A 45 2.79 8.26 6.27
N ALA A 46 2.00 7.42 5.60
CA ALA A 46 0.60 7.69 5.28
C ALA A 46 -0.27 7.75 6.55
N LEU A 47 0.00 6.89 7.54
CA LEU A 47 -0.68 6.92 8.83
C LEU A 47 -0.43 8.24 9.56
N GLU A 48 0.78 8.78 9.51
CA GLU A 48 1.13 10.05 10.17
C GLU A 48 0.72 11.29 9.35
N GLY A 49 0.86 11.22 8.02
CA GLY A 49 0.71 12.38 7.13
C GLY A 49 -0.69 12.63 6.57
N ILE A 50 -1.56 11.61 6.51
CA ILE A 50 -2.93 11.81 6.02
C ILE A 50 -3.76 12.57 7.07
N THR A 51 -4.22 13.76 6.68
CA THR A 51 -5.08 14.63 7.50
C THR A 51 -6.54 14.61 7.08
N GLU A 52 -6.85 14.18 5.85
CA GLU A 52 -8.21 14.11 5.34
C GLU A 52 -8.78 12.67 5.50
N PRO A 53 -9.91 12.50 6.19
CA PRO A 53 -10.56 11.20 6.27
C PRO A 53 -11.00 10.69 4.89
N GLY A 54 -10.80 9.39 4.64
CA GLY A 54 -11.14 8.75 3.38
C GLY A 54 -10.02 8.79 2.34
N THR A 55 -8.88 9.43 2.61
CA THR A 55 -7.75 9.40 1.68
C THR A 55 -7.23 7.97 1.49
N ILE A 56 -7.11 7.59 0.21
CA ILE A 56 -6.47 6.34 -0.22
C ILE A 56 -5.23 6.73 -1.02
N VAL A 57 -4.05 6.44 -0.47
CA VAL A 57 -2.77 6.70 -1.14
C VAL A 57 -2.42 5.53 -2.05
N GLU A 58 -1.90 5.84 -3.24
CA GLU A 58 -1.42 4.88 -4.22
C GLU A 58 0.05 5.17 -4.56
N PRO A 59 1.02 4.48 -3.92
CA PRO A 59 2.45 4.74 -4.14
C PRO A 59 2.96 4.48 -5.56
N GLY A 60 2.15 3.85 -6.42
CA GLY A 60 2.48 3.60 -7.83
C GLY A 60 3.41 2.40 -8.07
N TYR A 61 3.73 1.62 -7.03
CA TYR A 61 4.56 0.42 -7.16
C TYR A 61 3.99 -0.59 -8.14
N GLN A 62 4.82 -1.01 -9.10
CA GLN A 62 4.50 -2.01 -10.10
C GLN A 62 5.02 -3.37 -9.63
N TRP A 63 4.12 -4.35 -9.50
CA TRP A 63 4.48 -5.72 -9.11
C TRP A 63 5.58 -6.28 -10.02
N ARG A 64 6.70 -6.72 -9.42
CA ARG A 64 7.89 -7.26 -10.11
C ARG A 64 8.55 -6.37 -11.17
N ARG A 65 8.16 -5.10 -11.25
CA ARG A 65 8.70 -4.12 -12.22
C ARG A 65 9.24 -2.86 -11.54
N HIS A 66 8.99 -2.71 -10.24
CA HIS A 66 9.57 -1.65 -9.44
C HIS A 66 10.82 -2.16 -8.73
N ARG A 67 11.90 -1.38 -8.78
CA ARG A 67 13.14 -1.67 -8.06
C ARG A 67 13.11 -0.92 -6.73
N PHE A 68 13.29 -1.66 -5.64
CA PHE A 68 13.35 -1.11 -4.29
C PHE A 68 14.83 -1.08 -3.87
N GLU A 69 15.24 0.03 -3.27
CA GLU A 69 16.61 0.28 -2.78
C GLU A 69 16.68 0.19 -1.26
#